data_AF-A0A1V2RD67-F1
#
_entry.id   AF-A0A1V2RD67-F1
#
_cell.length_a   1.000
_cell.length_b   1.000
_cell.length_c   1.000
_cell.angle_alpha   90.00
_cell.angle_beta   90.00
_cell.angle_gamma   90.00
#
_symmetry.space_group_name_H-M   'P 1'
#
loop_
_entity.id
_entity.type
_entity.pdbx_description
1 polymer ?
#
loop_
_entity_poly.entity_id
_entity_poly.type
_entity_poly.pdbx_seq_one_letter_code
_entity_poly.pdbx_strand_id
1 'polypeptide(L)'
;MAAHLHSLLPGVAVNTDTEPGPDRGAFLIGTERYRLENGSVEHVLLARLTAGQQGRPVFLACGQRSVTNQAATRYLAKHHTKLARKHGSGGNFCLLLKVVNSQAYGPDVVELVKDVTRAATTAQPKLTTSKDL
;
A
#
# COMPACT_ATOMS: atom_id res chain seq x y z
N MET A 1 -9.19 -9.87 2.27
CA MET A 1 -8.26 -8.72 2.41
C MET A 1 -8.94 -7.37 2.13
N ALA A 2 -9.80 -7.27 1.10
CA ALA A 2 -10.45 -6.02 0.71
C ALA A 2 -11.25 -5.31 1.82
N ALA A 3 -12.00 -6.05 2.66
CA ALA A 3 -12.82 -5.45 3.72
C ALA A 3 -11.98 -4.72 4.81
N HIS A 4 -10.83 -5.28 5.20
CA HIS A 4 -9.96 -4.66 6.20
C HIS A 4 -9.19 -3.44 5.65
N LEU A 5 -8.79 -3.49 4.38
CA LEU A 5 -8.23 -2.34 3.66
C LEU A 5 -9.23 -1.19 3.61
N HIS A 6 -10.48 -1.47 3.23
CA HIS A 6 -11.50 -0.44 3.07
C HIS A 6 -11.86 0.25 4.40
N SER A 7 -11.80 -0.47 5.52
CA SER A 7 -12.09 0.09 6.84
C SER A 7 -11.00 1.03 7.37
N LEU A 8 -9.73 0.76 7.08
CA LEU A 8 -8.61 1.51 7.67
C LEU A 8 -7.91 2.45 6.68
N LEU A 9 -7.99 2.13 5.38
CA LEU A 9 -7.42 2.88 4.27
C LEU A 9 -8.50 3.15 3.20
N PRO A 10 -9.56 3.93 3.53
CA PRO A 10 -10.66 4.18 2.60
C PRO A 10 -10.26 5.00 1.35
N GLY A 11 -9.06 5.57 1.33
CA GLY A 11 -8.49 6.26 0.19
C GLY A 11 -7.63 5.38 -0.72
N VAL A 12 -7.58 4.07 -0.45
CA VAL A 12 -6.89 3.07 -1.26
C VAL A 12 -7.91 2.15 -1.92
N ALA A 13 -7.85 2.05 -3.24
CA ALA A 13 -8.50 1.00 -4.00
C ALA A 13 -7.45 0.15 -4.71
N VAL A 14 -7.73 -1.15 -4.83
CA VAL A 14 -6.94 -2.10 -5.61
C VAL A 14 -7.84 -2.58 -6.74
N ASN A 15 -7.40 -2.42 -7.99
CA ASN A 15 -8.11 -3.02 -9.10
C ASN A 15 -8.00 -4.55 -8.96
N THR A 16 -9.15 -5.21 -8.79
CA THR A 16 -9.27 -6.67 -8.67
C THR A 16 -10.00 -7.29 -9.85
N ASP A 17 -10.17 -6.52 -10.92
CA ASP A 17 -10.81 -6.97 -12.15
C ASP A 17 -10.08 -8.21 -12.68
N THR A 18 -10.86 -9.18 -13.14
CA THR A 18 -10.35 -10.44 -13.70
C THR A 18 -9.93 -10.28 -15.15
N GLU A 19 -10.43 -9.23 -15.82
CA GLU A 19 -10.10 -8.91 -17.20
C GLU A 19 -8.60 -8.56 -17.36
N PRO A 20 -7.92 -9.13 -18.36
CA PRO A 20 -6.55 -8.73 -18.68
C PRO A 20 -6.49 -7.26 -19.05
N GLY A 21 -5.62 -6.49 -18.39
CA GLY A 21 -5.45 -5.08 -18.68
C GLY A 21 -4.28 -4.46 -17.91
N PRO A 22 -3.80 -3.28 -18.35
CA PRO A 22 -2.66 -2.61 -17.73
C PRO A 22 -2.94 -2.12 -16.30
N ASP A 23 -4.22 -2.04 -15.92
CA ASP A 23 -4.65 -1.60 -14.60
C ASP A 23 -4.93 -2.76 -13.64
N ARG A 24 -4.80 -4.02 -14.08
CA ARG A 24 -5.02 -5.18 -13.20
C ARG A 24 -4.02 -5.18 -12.05
N GLY A 25 -4.54 -5.23 -10.82
CA GLY A 25 -3.72 -5.13 -9.61
C GLY A 25 -3.13 -3.74 -9.35
N ALA A 26 -3.51 -2.72 -10.14
CA ALA A 26 -3.07 -1.35 -9.91
C ALA A 26 -3.65 -0.81 -8.61
N PHE A 27 -2.86 0.00 -7.91
CA PHE A 27 -3.36 0.79 -6.79
C PHE A 27 -3.90 2.13 -7.31
N LEU A 28 -5.03 2.54 -6.74
CA LEU A 28 -5.50 3.91 -6.77
C LEU A 28 -5.40 4.44 -5.35
N ILE A 29 -4.56 5.46 -5.14
CA ILE A 29 -4.34 6.08 -3.84
C ILE A 29 -4.59 7.57 -3.98
N GLY A 30 -5.65 8.07 -3.38
CA GLY A 30 -6.15 9.38 -3.77
C GLY A 30 -6.52 9.37 -5.26
N THR A 31 -5.98 10.32 -6.02
CA THR A 31 -6.16 10.41 -7.48
C THR A 31 -5.03 9.77 -8.28
N GLU A 32 -3.99 9.25 -7.61
CA GLU A 32 -2.80 8.71 -8.28
C GLU A 32 -2.93 7.21 -8.51
N ARG A 33 -2.57 6.77 -9.72
CA ARG A 33 -2.61 5.35 -10.11
C ARG A 33 -1.20 4.77 -10.20
N TYR A 34 -0.99 3.61 -9.59
CA TYR A 34 0.28 2.89 -9.58
C TYR A 34 0.07 1.50 -10.20
N ARG A 35 0.48 1.36 -11.46
CA ARG A 35 0.35 0.11 -12.22
C ARG A 35 1.38 -0.93 -11.77
N LEU A 36 1.05 -2.18 -12.05
CA LEU A 36 1.94 -3.31 -11.86
C LEU A 36 2.71 -3.57 -13.16
N GLU A 37 4.03 -3.45 -13.11
CA GLU A 37 4.94 -3.92 -14.16
C GLU A 37 5.70 -5.15 -13.64
N ASN A 38 5.17 -6.33 -13.97
CA ASN A 38 5.64 -7.61 -13.44
C ASN A 38 7.17 -7.76 -13.55
N GLY A 39 7.82 -7.96 -12.41
CA GLY A 39 9.26 -8.20 -12.31
C GLY A 39 10.13 -6.96 -12.44
N SER A 40 9.58 -5.80 -12.83
CA SER A 40 10.30 -4.55 -13.09
C SER A 40 9.98 -3.46 -12.07
N VAL A 41 8.71 -3.03 -12.01
CA VAL A 41 8.26 -1.95 -11.12
C VAL A 41 6.97 -2.40 -10.46
N GLU A 42 7.08 -2.66 -9.15
CA GLU A 42 5.99 -3.22 -8.37
C GLU A 42 5.85 -2.44 -7.08
N HIS A 43 4.61 -2.27 -6.63
CA HIS A 43 4.30 -1.45 -5.47
C HIS A 43 3.81 -2.27 -4.29
N VAL A 44 4.06 -1.76 -3.09
CA VAL A 44 3.52 -2.30 -1.84
C VAL A 44 3.22 -1.17 -0.87
N LEU A 45 2.07 -1.28 -0.21
CA LEU A 45 1.73 -0.45 0.93
C LEU A 45 2.26 -1.07 2.21
N LEU A 46 3.07 -0.31 2.95
CA LEU A 46 3.47 -0.63 4.31
C LEU A 46 2.80 0.36 5.27
N ALA A 47 1.91 -0.12 6.12
CA ALA A 47 1.18 0.73 7.04
C ALA A 47 1.26 0.25 8.49
N ARG A 48 1.17 1.20 9.42
CA ARG A 48 0.79 0.99 10.81
C ARG A 48 -0.43 1.84 11.10
N LEU A 49 -1.51 1.22 11.52
CA LEU A 49 -2.80 1.87 11.72
C LEU A 49 -3.39 1.46 13.06
N THR A 50 -3.82 2.43 13.84
CA THR A 50 -4.52 2.23 15.10
C THR A 50 -6.00 2.55 14.91
N ALA A 51 -6.87 1.57 15.11
CA ALA A 51 -8.33 1.75 15.05
C ALA A 51 -8.85 2.30 16.40
N GLY A 52 -9.37 3.52 16.40
CA GLY A 52 -9.88 4.18 17.61
C GLY A 52 -8.80 4.62 18.61
N GLN A 53 -9.21 5.28 19.71
CA GLN A 53 -8.28 5.87 20.69
C GLN A 53 -7.56 4.85 21.60
N GLN A 54 -8.06 3.61 21.69
CA GLN A 54 -7.55 2.54 22.58
C GLN A 54 -7.13 1.27 21.81
N GLY A 55 -7.08 1.35 20.48
CA GLY A 55 -6.77 0.20 19.64
C GLY A 55 -5.31 -0.25 19.74
N ARG A 56 -5.06 -1.55 19.56
CA ARG A 56 -3.69 -2.04 19.29
C ARG A 56 -3.33 -1.68 17.84
N PRO A 57 -2.09 -1.22 17.57
CA PRO A 57 -1.68 -0.92 16.20
C PRO A 57 -1.64 -2.19 15.37
N VAL A 58 -2.20 -2.12 14.16
CA VAL A 58 -2.13 -3.17 13.14
C VAL A 58 -1.09 -2.77 12.11
N PHE A 59 -0.20 -3.70 11.78
CA PHE A 59 0.71 -3.55 10.65
C PHE A 59 0.14 -4.24 9.41
N LEU A 60 0.22 -3.57 8.27
CA LEU A 60 -0.25 -4.06 6.99
C LEU A 60 0.88 -4.01 5.97
N ALA A 61 1.10 -5.14 5.30
CA ALA A 61 1.84 -5.23 4.05
C ALA A 61 0.84 -5.66 2.96
N CYS A 62 0.54 -4.74 2.03
CA CYS A 62 -0.39 -5.00 0.93
C CYS A 62 0.29 -4.70 -0.39
N GLY A 63 0.89 -5.74 -0.97
CA GLY A 63 1.67 -5.71 -2.18
C GLY A 63 0.89 -6.18 -3.40
N GLN A 64 1.31 -5.69 -4.58
CA GLN A 64 0.78 -6.17 -5.86
C GLN A 64 1.16 -7.63 -6.15
N ARG A 65 2.22 -8.15 -5.52
CA ARG A 65 2.67 -9.54 -5.61
C ARG A 65 3.18 -10.05 -4.26
N SER A 66 3.28 -11.35 -4.09
CA SER A 66 3.76 -11.96 -2.84
C SER A 66 5.19 -11.53 -2.47
N VAL A 67 6.08 -11.37 -3.46
CA VAL A 67 7.47 -10.90 -3.23
C VAL A 67 7.49 -9.49 -2.65
N THR A 68 6.53 -8.63 -3.00
CA THR A 68 6.50 -7.26 -2.50
C THR A 68 6.01 -7.17 -1.05
N ASN A 69 5.19 -8.12 -0.59
CA ASN A 69 4.88 -8.26 0.85
C ASN A 69 6.13 -8.58 1.67
N GLN A 70 6.96 -9.52 1.18
CA GLN A 70 8.24 -9.85 1.83
C GLN A 70 9.16 -8.63 1.88
N ALA A 71 9.25 -7.88 0.77
CA ALA A 71 10.02 -6.64 0.69
C ALA A 71 9.56 -5.60 1.73
N ALA A 72 8.25 -5.39 1.89
CA ALA A 72 7.69 -4.49 2.89
C ALA A 72 8.01 -4.92 4.33
N THR A 73 7.92 -6.21 4.65
CA THR A 73 8.27 -6.73 5.98
C THR A 73 9.76 -6.53 6.28
N ARG A 74 10.64 -6.77 5.30
CA ARG A 74 12.09 -6.53 5.46
C ARG A 74 12.40 -5.04 5.60
N TYR A 75 11.72 -4.19 4.83
CA TYR A 75 11.83 -2.73 4.98
C TYR A 75 11.42 -2.29 6.39
N LEU A 76 10.30 -2.79 6.91
CA LEU A 76 9.85 -2.51 8.28
C LEU A 76 10.91 -2.95 9.30
N ALA A 77 11.38 -4.19 9.22
CA ALA A 77 12.39 -4.71 10.15
C ALA A 77 13.67 -3.86 10.14
N LYS A 78 14.14 -3.44 8.96
CA LYS A 78 15.35 -2.61 8.81
C LYS A 78 15.16 -1.17 9.28
N HIS A 79 13.96 -0.59 9.15
CA HIS A 79 13.72 0.85 9.36
C HIS A 79 12.82 1.16 10.57
N HIS A 80 12.40 0.16 11.36
CA HIS A 80 11.43 0.35 12.44
C HIS A 80 11.78 1.48 13.42
N THR A 81 13.07 1.64 13.80
CA THR A 81 13.50 2.72 14.69
C THR A 81 13.34 4.09 14.05
N LYS A 82 13.68 4.24 12.76
CA LYS A 82 13.52 5.49 12.00
C LYS A 82 12.03 5.83 11.85
N LEU A 83 11.21 4.83 11.54
CA LEU A 83 9.77 4.98 11.41
C LEU A 83 9.12 5.40 12.74
N ALA A 84 9.51 4.76 13.85
CA ALA A 84 9.03 5.11 15.18
C ALA A 84 9.43 6.53 15.60
N ARG A 85 10.63 7.00 15.21
CA ARG A 85 11.05 8.39 15.45
C ARG A 85 10.25 9.38 14.61
N LYS A 86 10.06 9.10 13.32
CA LYS A 86 9.36 9.99 12.38
C LYS A 86 7.86 10.10 12.67
N HIS A 87 7.21 8.98 12.99
CA HIS A 87 5.76 8.87 13.14
C HIS A 87 5.30 8.72 14.60
N GLY A 88 6.22 8.83 15.57
CA GLY A 88 5.96 8.54 16.97
C GLY A 88 5.82 7.03 17.25
N SER A 89 5.89 6.61 18.52
CA SER A 89 5.73 5.20 18.90
C SER A 89 4.32 4.66 18.67
N GLY A 90 3.30 5.53 18.70
CA GLY A 90 1.89 5.17 18.49
C GLY A 90 1.20 5.79 17.26
N GLY A 91 1.91 6.59 16.45
CA GLY A 91 1.26 7.30 15.34
C GLY A 91 1.00 6.45 14.10
N ASN A 92 0.00 6.83 13.32
CA ASN A 92 -0.34 6.14 12.08
C ASN A 92 0.64 6.52 10.96
N PHE A 93 0.93 5.55 10.09
CA PHE A 93 1.56 5.83 8.81
C PHE A 93 1.10 4.83 7.74
N CYS A 94 1.15 5.26 6.49
CA CYS A 94 0.99 4.43 5.31
C CYS A 94 2.01 4.90 4.27
N LEU A 95 2.96 4.03 3.94
CA LEU A 95 4.03 4.30 2.99
C LEU A 95 3.78 3.52 1.70
N LEU A 96 3.93 4.20 0.57
CA LEU A 96 4.03 3.54 -0.72
C LEU A 96 5.50 3.25 -1.00
N LEU A 97 5.82 1.97 -1.13
CA LEU A 97 7.14 1.49 -1.49
C LEU A 97 7.12 0.94 -2.92
N LYS A 98 8.23 1.11 -3.62
CA LYS A 98 8.50 0.51 -4.93
C LYS A 98 9.57 -0.57 -4.75
N VAL A 99 9.27 -1.78 -5.21
CA VAL A 99 10.22 -2.89 -5.31
C VAL A 99 10.78 -2.86 -6.73
N VAL A 100 12.10 -2.65 -6.83
CA VAL A 100 12.79 -2.44 -8.09
C VAL A 100 13.33 -3.75 -8.61
N ASN A 101 12.95 -4.10 -9.84
CA ASN A 101 13.41 -5.26 -10.58
C ASN A 101 13.40 -6.54 -9.71
N SER A 102 12.23 -6.87 -9.17
CA SER A 102 12.06 -8.03 -8.28
C SER A 102 12.39 -9.35 -8.95
N GLN A 103 12.41 -9.39 -10.29
CA GLN A 103 12.87 -10.56 -11.04
C GLN A 103 14.37 -10.80 -10.86
N ALA A 104 15.19 -9.74 -10.81
CA ALA A 104 16.64 -9.85 -10.63
C ALA A 104 17.06 -9.86 -9.15
N TYR A 105 16.41 -9.03 -8.33
CA TYR A 105 16.84 -8.77 -6.95
C TYR A 105 15.88 -9.29 -5.88
N GLY A 106 14.79 -9.96 -6.28
CA GLY A 106 13.77 -10.41 -5.34
C GLY A 106 13.25 -9.25 -4.48
N PRO A 107 13.20 -9.41 -3.15
CA PRO A 107 12.68 -8.39 -2.23
C PRO A 107 13.74 -7.40 -1.70
N ASP A 108 14.96 -7.37 -2.25
CA ASP A 108 16.10 -6.63 -1.67
C ASP A 108 16.13 -5.14 -2.01
N VAL A 109 15.72 -4.74 -3.22
CA VAL A 109 15.82 -3.36 -3.68
C VAL A 109 14.47 -2.66 -3.54
N VAL A 110 14.36 -1.80 -2.53
CA VAL A 110 13.13 -1.11 -2.16
C VAL A 110 13.36 0.39 -2.03
N GLU A 111 12.54 1.17 -2.72
CA GLU A 111 12.54 2.63 -2.69
C GLU A 111 11.27 3.14 -2.00
N LEU A 112 11.40 4.15 -1.14
CA LEU A 112 10.24 4.88 -0.62
C LEU A 112 9.77 5.85 -1.71
N VAL A 113 8.57 5.62 -2.25
CA VAL A 113 7.97 6.52 -3.26
C VAL A 113 7.39 7.74 -2.56
N LYS A 114 6.49 7.52 -1.59
CA LYS A 114 5.76 8.59 -0.92
C LYS A 114 5.17 8.14 0.41
N ASP A 115 5.06 9.10 1.32
CA ASP A 115 4.20 8.98 2.50
C ASP A 115 2.75 9.29 2.09
N VAL A 116 1.94 8.25 1.97
CA VAL A 116 0.56 8.34 1.50
C VAL A 116 -0.46 8.35 2.64
N THR A 117 -0.01 8.51 3.90
CA THR A 117 -0.86 8.40 5.09
C THR A 117 -2.16 9.21 4.97
N ARG A 118 -2.07 10.48 4.58
CA ARG A 118 -3.24 11.36 4.43
C ARG A 118 -4.17 10.90 3.30
N ALA A 119 -3.61 10.66 2.11
CA ALA A 119 -4.39 10.25 0.95
C ALA A 119 -5.07 8.90 1.17
N ALA A 120 -4.37 7.95 1.80
CA ALA A 120 -4.84 6.61 2.05
C ALA A 120 -5.92 6.53 3.16
N THR A 121 -5.89 7.44 4.14
CA THR A 121 -6.87 7.47 5.25
C THR A 121 -8.07 8.38 4.99
N THR A 122 -8.02 9.22 3.95
CA THR A 122 -9.12 10.08 3.54
C THR A 122 -10.05 9.31 2.61
N ALA A 123 -11.33 9.20 2.95
CA ALA A 123 -12.30 8.55 2.09
C ALA A 123 -12.36 9.20 0.71
N GLN A 124 -12.26 8.37 -0.34
CA GLN A 124 -12.49 8.82 -1.71
C GLN A 124 -14.00 9.01 -1.94
N PRO A 125 -14.43 10.07 -2.65
CA PRO A 125 -15.77 10.09 -3.21
C PRO A 125 -15.96 8.83 -4.04
N LYS A 126 -17.09 8.12 -3.88
CA LYS A 126 -17.42 6.99 -4.76
C LYS A 126 -17.51 7.54 -6.18
N LEU A 127 -16.50 7.30 -7.01
CA LEU A 127 -16.63 7.42 -8.44
C LEU A 127 -17.64 6.36 -8.87
N THR A 128 -18.85 6.81 -9.21
CA THR A 128 -19.89 6.00 -9.85
C THR A 128 -19.23 5.35 -11.07
N THR A 129 -19.03 4.04 -11.00
CA THR A 129 -18.46 3.30 -12.13
C THR A 129 -19.53 3.31 -13.22
N SER A 130 -19.12 3.56 -14.48
CA SER A 130 -19.99 3.71 -15.67
C SER A 130 -20.71 2.42 -16.10
N LYS A 131 -21.17 1.61 -15.14
CA LYS A 131 -21.93 0.37 -15.36
C LYS A 131 -23.41 0.50 -14.98
N ASP A 132 -23.85 1.70 -14.58
CA ASP A 132 -25.24 2.04 -14.21
C ASP A 132 -25.92 3.00 -15.21
N LEU A 133 -25.51 2.98 -16.49
CA LEU A 133 -26.22 3.64 -17.61
C LEU A 133 -26.47 2.63 -18.72
#